data_AF-A0A8K0RJP1-F1
#
_entry.id   AF-A0A8K0RJP1-F1
#
_cell.length_a   1.000
_cell.length_b   1.000
_cell.length_c   1.000
_cell.angle_alpha   90.00
_cell.angle_beta   90.00
_cell.angle_gamma   90.00
#
_symmetry.space_group_name_H-M   'P 1'
#
loop_
_entity.id
_entity.type
_entity.pdbx_description
1 polymer ?
#
loop_
_entity_poly.entity_id
_entity_poly.type
_entity_poly.pdbx_seq_one_letter_code
_entity_poly.pdbx_strand_id
1 'polypeptide(L)'
;MRLLCILLVDYRASAGYGHEVDQDTILRICQASGHQDNEVDTRQRLAKMIEWGGYYKNLEANVNQGICFVLGTSLSESHWTKLITKSGPTFNAVMKRFKDISLPQTAQQYAGLRQVVVGTKLQSFKNQENSFPLNYPLPSNCTYPQYTYQAENDNFFSQSWV
;
A
#
# COMPACT_ATOMS: atom_id res chain seq x y z
N MET A 1 8.93 -5.34 4.49
CA MET A 1 8.57 -4.28 3.53
C MET A 1 7.15 -4.42 2.98
N ARG A 2 6.74 -5.56 2.41
CA ARG A 2 5.40 -5.76 1.81
C ARG A 2 4.19 -5.35 2.66
N LEU A 3 4.10 -5.83 3.90
CA LEU A 3 2.98 -5.49 4.81
C LEU A 3 2.92 -4.00 5.16
N LEU A 4 4.08 -3.33 5.18
CA LEU A 4 4.16 -1.89 5.40
C LEU A 4 3.62 -1.12 4.18
N CYS A 5 3.89 -1.60 2.97
CA CYS A 5 3.32 -1.04 1.75
C CYS A 5 1.78 -1.18 1.73
N ILE A 6 1.26 -2.35 2.11
CA ILE A 6 -0.18 -2.60 2.28
C ILE A 6 -0.76 -1.65 3.35
N LEU A 7 -0.09 -1.51 4.49
CA LEU A 7 -0.51 -0.62 5.57
C LEU A 7 -0.69 0.81 5.09
N LEU A 8 0.26 1.35 4.30
CA LEU A 8 0.16 2.71 3.78
C LEU A 8 -1.05 2.88 2.85
N VAL A 9 -1.36 1.88 2.03
CA VAL A 9 -2.55 1.90 1.17
C VAL A 9 -3.84 1.80 1.98
N ASP A 10 -3.90 0.89 2.95
CA ASP A 10 -5.05 0.73 3.85
C ASP A 10 -5.25 2.00 4.69
N TYR A 11 -4.19 2.68 5.10
CA TYR A 11 -4.24 3.96 5.81
C TYR A 11 -4.81 5.08 4.95
N ARG A 12 -4.32 5.26 3.71
CA ARG A 12 -4.88 6.24 2.75
C ARG A 12 -6.35 5.99 2.45
N ALA A 13 -6.73 4.73 2.24
CA ALA A 13 -8.12 4.36 2.01
C ALA A 13 -9.03 4.63 3.22
N SER A 14 -8.47 4.59 4.44
CA SER A 14 -9.24 4.74 5.67
C SER A 14 -9.60 6.18 6.05
N ALA A 15 -9.09 7.18 5.34
CA ALA A 15 -9.37 8.60 5.58
C ALA A 15 -10.63 9.14 4.88
N GLY A 16 -11.34 8.28 4.15
CA GLY A 16 -12.63 8.59 3.53
C GLY A 16 -12.53 9.24 2.16
N TYR A 17 -13.64 9.19 1.41
CA TYR A 17 -13.78 9.85 0.12
C TYR A 17 -13.69 11.38 0.31
N GLY A 18 -12.63 12.00 -0.21
CA GLY A 18 -12.45 13.46 -0.24
C GLY A 18 -11.30 14.01 0.59
N HIS A 19 -10.78 13.23 1.55
CA HIS A 19 -9.52 13.51 2.23
C HIS A 19 -8.51 12.43 1.82
N GLU A 20 -7.88 12.62 0.66
CA GLU A 20 -6.70 11.84 0.34
C GLU A 20 -5.66 12.17 1.43
N VAL A 21 -5.27 11.18 2.24
CA VAL A 21 -4.11 11.35 3.13
C VAL A 21 -2.94 11.63 2.22
N ASP A 22 -2.56 12.91 2.23
CA ASP A 22 -1.43 13.39 1.47
C ASP A 22 -0.16 12.73 2.00
N GLN A 23 0.80 12.52 1.10
CA GLN A 23 2.12 12.00 1.45
C GLN A 23 2.77 12.82 2.57
N ASP A 24 2.40 14.10 2.70
CA ASP A 24 2.77 15.00 3.79
C ASP A 24 2.40 14.46 5.18
N THR A 25 1.18 13.96 5.37
CA THR A 25 0.74 13.44 6.67
C THR A 25 1.53 12.19 7.04
N ILE A 26 1.73 11.30 6.07
CA ILE A 26 2.51 10.07 6.26
C ILE A 26 3.97 10.39 6.58
N LEU A 27 4.55 11.35 5.85
CA LEU A 27 5.91 11.82 6.07
C LEU A 27 6.09 12.39 7.49
N ARG A 28 5.14 13.20 7.97
CA ARG A 28 5.17 13.76 9.34
C ARG A 28 5.15 12.66 10.40
N ILE A 29 4.29 11.65 10.24
CA ILE A 29 4.23 10.49 11.15
C ILE A 29 5.58 9.75 11.14
N CYS A 30 6.20 9.57 9.98
CA CYS A 30 7.51 8.94 9.84
C CYS A 30 8.63 9.76 10.50
N GLN A 31 8.66 11.08 10.28
CA GLN A 31 9.67 11.98 10.85
C GLN A 31 9.54 12.08 12.38
N ALA A 32 8.32 12.11 12.90
CA ALA A 32 8.06 12.13 14.34
C ALA A 32 8.55 10.86 15.07
N SER A 33 8.80 9.77 14.33
CA SER A 33 9.38 8.54 14.87
C SER A 33 10.91 8.62 15.03
N GLY A 34 11.53 9.79 14.81
CA GLY A 34 12.95 10.05 15.08
C GLY A 34 13.91 9.72 13.94
N HIS A 35 13.40 9.54 12.71
CA HIS A 35 14.24 9.30 11.54
C HIS A 35 14.60 10.63 10.85
N GLN A 36 15.87 11.04 10.97
CA GLN A 36 16.46 12.19 10.27
C GLN A 36 16.91 11.81 8.85
N ASP A 37 15.99 11.32 8.04
CA ASP A 37 16.26 11.08 6.62
C ASP A 37 16.03 12.36 5.80
N ASN A 38 16.74 12.48 4.68
CA ASN A 38 16.45 13.52 3.67
C ASN A 38 14.97 13.44 3.28
N GLU A 39 14.24 14.55 3.43
CA GLU A 39 12.81 14.64 3.17
C GLU A 39 12.48 14.21 1.73
N VAL A 40 13.27 14.66 0.74
CA VAL A 40 13.05 14.35 -0.67
C VAL A 40 13.16 12.84 -0.92
N ASP A 41 14.20 12.21 -0.37
CA ASP A 41 14.41 10.77 -0.50
C ASP A 41 13.33 9.96 0.22
N THR A 42 12.81 10.49 1.34
CA THR A 42 11.74 9.86 2.11
C THR A 42 10.42 9.91 1.35
N ARG A 43 10.08 11.07 0.75
CA ARG A 43 8.90 11.21 -0.11
C ARG A 43 8.93 10.27 -1.31
N GLN A 44 10.06 10.20 -2.01
CA GLN A 44 10.23 9.29 -3.13
C GLN A 44 10.10 7.82 -2.70
N ARG A 45 10.65 7.45 -1.55
CA ARG A 45 10.49 6.11 -0.97
C ARG A 45 9.03 5.82 -0.61
N LEU A 46 8.33 6.75 0.03
CA LEU A 46 6.92 6.63 0.37
C LEU A 46 6.04 6.46 -0.87
N ALA A 47 6.26 7.27 -1.92
CA ALA A 47 5.54 7.15 -3.18
C ALA A 47 5.69 5.75 -3.79
N LYS A 48 6.92 5.23 -3.84
CA LYS A 48 7.20 3.86 -4.30
C LYS A 48 6.54 2.80 -3.42
N MET A 49 6.53 2.99 -2.10
CA MET A 49 5.90 2.05 -1.18
C MET A 49 4.37 2.02 -1.32
N ILE A 50 3.73 3.17 -1.54
CA ILE A 50 2.29 3.25 -1.82
C ILE A 50 1.98 2.55 -3.15
N GLU A 51 2.79 2.81 -4.17
CA GLU A 51 2.66 2.16 -5.48
C GLU A 51 2.78 0.62 -5.34
N TRP A 52 3.81 0.14 -4.66
CA TRP A 52 4.01 -1.29 -4.33
C TRP A 52 2.87 -1.86 -3.51
N GLY A 53 2.33 -1.09 -2.57
CA GLY A 53 1.15 -1.46 -1.79
C GLY A 53 -0.05 -1.76 -2.68
N GLY A 54 -0.25 -0.96 -3.74
CA GLY A 54 -1.30 -1.19 -4.73
C GLY A 54 -1.16 -2.53 -5.46
N TYR A 55 0.06 -2.91 -5.85
CA TYR A 55 0.32 -4.22 -6.45
C TYR A 55 0.05 -5.37 -5.49
N TYR A 56 0.46 -5.25 -4.22
CA TYR A 56 0.19 -6.27 -3.21
C TYR A 56 -1.30 -6.37 -2.86
N LYS A 57 -2.04 -5.26 -2.81
CA LYS A 57 -3.50 -5.26 -2.61
C LYS A 57 -4.23 -5.92 -3.77
N ASN A 58 -3.81 -5.65 -5.00
CA ASN A 58 -4.35 -6.33 -6.17
C ASN A 58 -4.11 -7.85 -6.10
N LEU A 59 -2.95 -8.26 -5.60
CA LEU A 59 -2.64 -9.66 -5.37
C LEU A 59 -3.53 -10.28 -4.28
N GLU A 60 -3.75 -9.57 -3.17
CA GLU A 60 -4.67 -10.01 -2.11
C GLU A 60 -6.09 -10.23 -2.65
N ALA A 61 -6.56 -9.34 -3.54
CA ALA A 61 -7.88 -9.43 -4.15
C ALA A 61 -8.03 -10.63 -5.10
N ASN A 62 -6.97 -11.02 -5.81
CA ASN A 62 -7.01 -12.09 -6.81
C ASN A 62 -6.59 -13.47 -6.28
N VAL A 63 -5.87 -13.51 -5.16
CA VAL A 63 -5.32 -14.75 -4.57
C VAL A 63 -5.91 -14.97 -3.18
N ASN A 64 -5.43 -14.23 -2.18
CA ASN A 64 -5.96 -14.21 -0.81
C ASN A 64 -5.25 -13.15 0.06
N GLN A 65 -5.87 -12.70 1.16
CA GLN A 65 -5.31 -11.69 2.08
C GLN A 65 -4.03 -12.12 2.84
N GLY A 66 -3.63 -13.39 2.82
CA GLY A 66 -2.36 -13.84 3.41
C GLY A 66 -1.22 -14.05 2.40
N ILE A 67 -1.44 -13.73 1.13
CA ILE A 67 -0.48 -14.05 0.05
C ILE A 67 0.91 -13.45 0.28
N CYS A 68 0.99 -12.27 0.90
CA CYS A 68 2.26 -11.59 1.17
C CYS A 68 3.18 -12.35 2.14
N PHE A 69 2.64 -13.27 2.96
CA PHE A 69 3.41 -14.16 3.82
C PHE A 69 3.93 -15.39 3.08
N VAL A 70 3.22 -15.82 2.05
CA VAL A 70 3.53 -17.03 1.28
C VAL A 70 4.49 -16.75 0.13
N LEU A 71 4.45 -15.54 -0.42
CA LEU A 71 5.46 -15.10 -1.38
C LEU A 71 6.84 -15.19 -0.72
N GLY A 72 7.69 -16.07 -1.23
CA GLY A 72 9.03 -16.29 -0.68
C GLY A 72 9.88 -15.02 -0.66
N THR A 73 10.92 -15.02 0.18
CA THR A 73 11.96 -13.99 0.22
C THR A 73 13.04 -14.20 -0.83
N SER A 74 13.04 -15.36 -1.50
CA SER A 74 14.07 -15.79 -2.46
C SER A 74 14.12 -14.95 -3.74
N LEU A 75 13.00 -14.33 -4.12
CA LEU A 75 12.92 -13.37 -5.22
C LEU A 75 12.95 -11.95 -4.67
N SER A 76 13.81 -11.11 -5.22
CA SER A 76 13.87 -9.69 -4.84
C SER A 76 12.52 -9.01 -5.09
N GLU A 77 12.18 -8.01 -4.28
CA GLU A 77 10.92 -7.27 -4.43
C GLU A 77 10.78 -6.64 -5.83
N SER A 78 11.89 -6.23 -6.44
CA SER A 78 11.96 -5.73 -7.82
C SER A 78 11.59 -6.74 -8.91
N HIS A 79 11.69 -8.04 -8.63
CA HIS A 79 11.19 -9.08 -9.54
C HIS A 79 9.69 -9.27 -9.39
N TRP A 80 9.18 -9.19 -8.15
CA TRP A 80 7.75 -9.28 -7.90
C TRP A 80 6.98 -8.14 -8.55
N THR A 81 7.50 -6.91 -8.53
CA THR A 81 6.84 -5.77 -9.17
C THR A 81 6.81 -5.85 -10.71
N LYS A 82 7.79 -6.53 -11.33
CA LYS A 82 7.79 -6.81 -12.77
C LYS A 82 6.83 -7.94 -13.15
N LEU A 83 6.69 -8.95 -12.31
CA LEU A 83 5.83 -10.11 -12.55
C LEU A 83 4.36 -9.84 -12.20
N ILE A 84 4.13 -9.06 -11.15
CA ILE A 84 2.81 -8.66 -10.67
C ILE A 84 2.54 -7.27 -11.24
N THR A 85 2.22 -7.20 -12.54
CA THR A 85 1.64 -5.99 -13.12
C THR A 85 0.24 -5.76 -12.52
N LYS A 86 -0.32 -4.53 -12.62
CA LYS A 86 -1.68 -4.28 -12.10
C LYS A 86 -2.75 -5.05 -12.88
N SER A 87 -2.50 -5.33 -14.16
CA SER A 87 -3.41 -6.03 -15.05
C SER A 87 -2.67 -6.58 -16.28
N GLY A 88 -3.38 -7.32 -17.13
CA GLY A 88 -2.91 -7.76 -18.44
C GLY A 88 -2.63 -9.26 -18.56
N PRO A 89 -2.22 -9.74 -19.75
CA PRO A 89 -2.03 -11.16 -20.03
C PRO A 89 -1.03 -11.84 -19.10
N THR A 90 0.08 -11.16 -18.79
CA THR A 90 1.11 -11.66 -17.87
C THR A 90 0.56 -11.85 -16.46
N PHE A 91 -0.16 -10.85 -15.94
CA PHE A 91 -0.81 -10.95 -14.63
C PHE A 91 -1.78 -12.14 -14.58
N ASN A 92 -2.62 -12.30 -15.59
CA ASN A 92 -3.58 -13.41 -15.67
C ASN A 92 -2.89 -14.77 -15.70
N ALA A 93 -1.77 -14.89 -16.43
CA ALA A 93 -0.97 -16.11 -16.47
C ALA A 93 -0.35 -16.44 -15.10
N VAL A 94 0.17 -15.45 -14.39
CA VAL A 94 0.70 -15.63 -13.02
C VAL A 94 -0.41 -16.01 -12.05
N MET A 95 -1.58 -15.35 -12.12
CA MET A 95 -2.73 -15.67 -11.25
C MET A 95 -3.24 -17.09 -11.49
N LYS A 96 -3.30 -17.51 -12.76
CA LYS A 96 -3.63 -18.90 -13.10
C LYS A 96 -2.61 -19.87 -12.48
N ARG A 97 -1.32 -19.59 -12.65
CA ARG A 97 -0.26 -20.44 -12.08
C ARG A 97 -0.35 -20.53 -10.56
N PHE A 98 -0.68 -19.43 -9.87
CA PHE A 98 -0.89 -19.42 -8.43
C PHE A 98 -2.07 -20.30 -7.99
N LYS A 99 -3.16 -20.27 -8.76
CA LYS A 99 -4.30 -21.17 -8.52
C LYS A 99 -3.92 -22.62 -8.73
N ASP A 100 -3.16 -22.93 -9.80
CA ASP A 100 -2.73 -24.29 -10.12
C ASP A 100 -1.87 -24.93 -9.02
N ILE A 101 -1.03 -24.14 -8.32
CA ILE A 101 -0.16 -24.62 -7.24
C ILE A 101 -0.81 -24.55 -5.84
N SER A 102 -2.12 -24.34 -5.77
CA SER A 102 -2.85 -24.19 -4.50
C SER A 102 -2.30 -23.11 -3.56
N LEU A 103 -1.76 -22.04 -4.15
CA LEU A 103 -1.26 -20.89 -3.41
C LEU A 103 -2.36 -20.16 -2.62
N PRO A 104 -3.59 -19.98 -3.16
CA PRO A 104 -4.68 -19.36 -2.40
C PRO A 104 -4.99 -20.06 -1.08
N GLN A 105 -4.97 -21.39 -1.05
CA GLN A 105 -5.25 -22.19 0.15
C GLN A 105 -4.17 -21.99 1.21
N THR A 106 -2.91 -21.97 0.78
CA THR A 106 -1.77 -21.68 1.67
C THR A 106 -1.86 -20.25 2.20
N ALA A 107 -2.18 -19.28 1.34
CA ALA A 107 -2.34 -17.88 1.71
C ALA A 107 -3.49 -17.66 2.70
N GLN A 108 -4.60 -18.37 2.55
CA GLN A 108 -5.74 -18.28 3.47
C GLN A 108 -5.35 -18.58 4.92
N GLN A 109 -4.40 -19.49 5.16
CA GLN A 109 -3.93 -19.83 6.51
C GLN A 109 -3.30 -18.63 7.23
N TYR A 110 -2.73 -17.68 6.48
CA TYR A 110 -2.10 -16.47 7.01
C TYR A 110 -3.02 -15.23 6.98
N ALA A 111 -4.26 -15.35 6.48
CA ALA A 111 -5.17 -14.21 6.36
C ALA A 111 -5.46 -13.57 7.72
N GLY A 112 -5.70 -14.38 8.76
CA GLY A 112 -5.90 -13.88 10.13
C GLY A 112 -4.67 -13.14 10.67
N LEU A 113 -3.47 -13.69 10.44
CA LEU A 113 -2.22 -13.03 10.84
C LEU A 113 -2.03 -11.69 10.13
N ARG A 114 -2.32 -11.62 8.82
CA ARG A 114 -2.30 -10.36 8.06
C ARG A 114 -3.24 -9.33 8.67
N GLN A 115 -4.48 -9.72 8.98
CA GLN A 115 -5.48 -8.82 9.56
C GLN A 115 -5.01 -8.27 10.90
N VAL A 116 -4.46 -9.11 11.78
CA VAL A 116 -3.91 -8.68 13.07
C VAL A 116 -2.74 -7.73 12.87
N VAL A 117 -1.72 -8.11 12.08
CA VAL A 117 -0.51 -7.29 11.90
C VAL A 117 -0.83 -5.93 11.27
N VAL A 118 -1.57 -5.92 10.16
CA VAL A 118 -1.92 -4.67 9.47
C VAL A 118 -2.90 -3.86 10.31
N GLY A 119 -3.91 -4.49 10.91
CA GLY A 119 -4.90 -3.82 11.75
C GLY A 119 -4.30 -3.14 12.98
N THR A 120 -3.44 -3.85 13.73
CA THR A 120 -2.77 -3.27 14.91
C THR A 120 -1.85 -2.11 14.52
N LYS A 121 -1.11 -2.22 13.42
CA LYS A 121 -0.24 -1.13 12.95
C LYS A 121 -1.04 0.05 12.40
N LEU A 122 -2.16 -0.20 11.74
CA LEU A 122 -3.06 0.85 11.26
C LEU A 122 -3.64 1.67 12.41
N GLN A 123 -4.08 1.01 13.48
CA GLN A 123 -4.52 1.69 14.70
C GLN A 123 -3.39 2.51 15.34
N SER A 124 -2.16 1.99 15.33
CA SER A 124 -1.00 2.72 15.84
C SER A 124 -0.74 4.01 15.04
N PHE A 125 -0.84 3.95 13.70
CA PHE A 125 -0.70 5.13 12.82
C PHE A 125 -1.77 6.19 13.09
N LYS A 126 -3.03 5.77 13.23
CA LYS A 126 -4.15 6.67 13.56
C LYS A 126 -3.99 7.32 14.93
N ASN A 127 -3.52 6.57 15.92
CA ASN A 127 -3.27 7.11 17.26
C ASN A 127 -2.12 8.12 17.26
N GLN A 128 -1.07 7.87 16.47
CA GLN A 128 0.02 8.82 16.28
C GLN A 128 -0.47 10.10 15.60
N GLU A 129 -1.25 10.00 14.53
CA GLU A 129 -1.87 11.17 13.87
C GLU A 129 -2.64 12.05 14.87
N ASN A 130 -3.47 11.45 15.73
CA ASN A 130 -4.21 12.18 16.76
C ASN A 130 -3.32 12.81 17.85
N SER A 131 -2.09 12.32 18.01
CA SER A 131 -1.13 12.84 18.99
C SER A 131 -0.36 14.06 18.49
N PHE A 132 -0.42 14.35 17.18
CA PHE A 132 0.21 15.54 16.57
C PHE A 132 -0.87 16.54 16.15
N PRO A 133 -0.98 17.71 16.80
CA PRO A 133 -1.93 18.73 16.36
C PRO A 133 -1.57 19.19 14.94
N LEU A 134 -2.54 19.12 14.02
CA LEU A 134 -2.46 19.53 12.60
C LEU A 134 -2.07 21.00 12.35
N ASN A 135 -1.70 21.75 13.38
CA ASN A 135 -1.49 23.20 13.36
C ASN A 135 -0.02 23.64 13.16
N TYR A 136 0.83 22.77 12.62
CA TYR A 136 2.18 23.16 12.22
C TYR A 136 2.17 23.72 10.78
N PRO A 137 2.55 24.99 10.58
CA PRO A 137 2.64 25.55 9.24
C PRO A 137 3.71 24.82 8.42
N LEU A 138 3.37 24.51 7.17
CA LEU A 138 4.33 23.98 6.19
C LEU A 138 5.48 24.99 6.01
N PRO A 139 6.74 24.55 5.90
CA PRO A 139 7.84 25.43 5.55
C PRO A 139 7.59 26.03 4.16
N SER A 140 7.63 27.36 4.07
CA SER A 140 7.16 28.19 2.95
C SER A 140 7.89 28.03 1.62
N ASN A 141 8.84 27.10 1.49
CA ASN A 141 9.80 27.04 0.38
C ASN A 141 9.66 25.82 -0.54
N CYS A 142 8.59 25.03 -0.44
CA CYS A 142 8.36 23.93 -1.38
C CYS A 142 7.58 24.44 -2.61
N THR A 143 8.30 24.70 -3.70
CA THR A 143 7.69 24.89 -5.03
C THR A 143 7.39 23.52 -5.64
N TYR A 144 6.11 23.21 -5.83
CA TYR A 144 5.65 21.90 -6.27
C TYR A 144 5.71 21.75 -7.80
N PRO A 145 6.21 20.64 -8.34
CA PRO A 145 5.84 20.21 -9.69
C PRO A 145 4.36 19.79 -9.68
N GLN A 146 3.56 20.45 -10.52
CA GLN A 146 2.17 20.08 -10.76
C GLN A 146 2.13 18.71 -11.46
N TYR A 147 1.78 17.64 -10.74
CA TYR A 147 1.44 16.37 -11.36
C TYR A 147 -0.07 16.36 -11.63
N THR A 148 -0.45 16.57 -12.89
CA THR A 148 -1.83 16.33 -13.34
C THR A 148 -2.10 14.83 -13.30
N TYR A 149 -2.77 14.37 -12.25
CA TYR A 149 -3.36 13.04 -12.20
C TYR A 149 -4.56 13.03 -13.15
N GLN A 150 -4.41 12.43 -14.34
CA GLN A 150 -5.56 12.09 -15.16
C GLN A 150 -6.29 10.95 -14.46
N ALA A 151 -7.46 11.26 -13.90
CA ALA A 151 -8.42 10.28 -13.43
C ALA A 151 -8.97 9.51 -14.63
N GLU A 152 -8.22 8.52 -15.13
CA GLU A 152 -8.75 7.55 -16.08
C GLU A 152 -9.39 6.40 -15.30
N ASN A 153 -10.72 6.48 -15.24
CA ASN A 153 -11.70 5.42 -14.99
C ASN A 153 -11.83 4.89 -13.56
N ASP A 154 -12.52 5.69 -12.75
CA ASP A 154 -13.44 5.19 -11.72
C ASP A 154 -14.52 4.30 -12.37
N ASN A 155 -14.24 3.01 -12.48
CA ASN A 155 -15.26 1.98 -12.73
C ASN A 155 -14.93 0.63 -12.08
N PHE A 156 -13.97 0.58 -11.15
CA PHE A 156 -13.51 -0.69 -10.56
C PHE A 156 -14.29 -1.13 -9.30
N PHE A 157 -15.20 -0.29 -8.78
CA PHE A 157 -15.98 -0.60 -7.57
C PHE A 157 -17.46 -0.94 -7.82
N SER A 158 -17.92 -1.03 -9.06
CA SER A 158 -19.31 -1.33 -9.37
C SER A 158 -19.47 -2.60 -10.21
N GLN A 159 -19.10 -3.78 -9.71
CA GLN A 159 -19.77 -5.03 -10.11
C GLN A 159 -19.95 -5.97 -8.92
N SER A 160 -21.15 -5.87 -8.34
CA SER A 160 -22.04 -6.97 -7.96
C SER A 160 -21.56 -7.99 -6.93
N TRP A 161 -22.04 -7.82 -5.69
CA TRP A 161 -22.51 -8.93 -4.88
C TRP A 161 -23.90 -9.33 -5.39
N VAL A 162 -24.01 -10.41 -6.15
CA VAL A 162 -25.02 -11.50 -6.14
C VAL A 162 -24.48 -12.60 -7.06
#